data_AF-A0A2N5KHA6-F1
#
_entry.id   AF-A0A2N5KHA6-F1
#
_cell.length_a   1.000
_cell.length_b   1.000
_cell.length_c   1.000
_cell.angle_alpha   90.00
_cell.angle_beta   90.00
_cell.angle_gamma   90.00
#
_symmetry.space_group_name_H-M   'P 1'
#
loop_
_entity.id
_entity.type
_entity.pdbx_description
1 polymer ?
#
loop_
_entity_poly.entity_id
_entity_poly.type
_entity_poly.pdbx_seq_one_letter_code
_entity_poly.pdbx_strand_id
1 'polypeptide(L)' 'MRLTTVAPHVLLIEPSPVYALLSSAELVAAGFEVTLARSFEDGQRWAETMLNLQQPAKPTLVLVNLQHG' A
#
# COMPACT_ATOMS: atom_id res chain seq x y z
N MET A 1 -11.99 24.99 13.16
CA MET A 1 -11.70 23.55 13.31
C MET A 1 -11.06 23.09 12.00
N ARG A 2 -9.74 22.84 11.96
CA ARG A 2 -9.10 22.29 10.74
C ARG A 2 -9.33 20.79 10.76
N LEU A 3 -10.13 20.28 9.82
CA LEU A 3 -10.15 18.86 9.51
C LEU A 3 -8.80 18.53 8.88
N THR A 4 -7.91 17.89 9.64
CA THR A 4 -6.73 17.26 9.06
C THR A 4 -7.23 16.03 8.30
N THR A 5 -7.43 16.16 6.99
CA THR A 5 -7.68 15.01 6.12
C THR A 5 -6.43 14.15 6.13
N VAL A 6 -6.48 13.01 6.80
CA VAL A 6 -5.43 12.00 6.74
C VAL A 6 -5.46 11.39 5.34
N ALA A 7 -4.31 11.40 4.66
CA ALA A 7 -4.20 10.77 3.35
C ALA A 7 -4.46 9.25 3.49
N PRO A 8 -5.35 8.66 2.67
CA PRO A 8 -5.58 7.23 2.70
C PRO A 8 -4.28 6.49 2.38
N HIS A 9 -3.95 5.49 3.17
CA HIS A 9 -2.75 4.69 2.98
C HIS A 9 -3.05 3.45 2.11
N VAL A 10 -2.10 3.05 1.27
CA VAL A 10 -2.20 1.89 0.38
C VAL A 10 -0.97 1.00 0.56
N LEU A 11 -1.21 -0.30 0.68
CA LEU A 11 -0.16 -1.31 0.47
C LEU A 11 -0.25 -1.80 -0.98
N LEU A 12 0.79 -1.53 -1.76
CA LEU A 12 0.93 -2.01 -3.13
C LEU A 12 1.87 -3.22 -3.15
N ILE A 13 1.33 -4.37 -3.54
CA ILE A 13 2.09 -5.59 -3.76
C ILE A 13 2.32 -5.75 -5.27
N GLU A 14 3.53 -5.44 -5.71
CA GLU A 14 3.90 -5.47 -7.13
C GLU A 14 5.35 -5.98 -7.28
N PRO A 15 5.54 -7.24 -7.73
CA PRO A 15 6.87 -7.82 -7.89
C PRO A 15 7.73 -7.15 -8.97
N SER A 16 7.11 -6.56 -10.01
CA SER A 16 7.83 -5.87 -11.06
C SER A 16 8.26 -4.48 -10.59
N PRO A 17 9.56 -4.16 -10.56
CA PRO A 17 10.01 -2.84 -10.13
C PRO A 17 9.51 -1.71 -11.05
N VAL A 18 9.29 -2.01 -12.34
CA VAL A 18 8.76 -1.03 -13.31
C VAL A 18 7.31 -0.69 -12.99
N TYR A 19 6.46 -1.70 -12.77
CA TYR A 19 5.05 -1.47 -12.47
C TYR A 19 4.86 -0.90 -11.06
N ALA A 20 5.69 -1.30 -10.09
CA ALA A 20 5.66 -0.74 -8.74
C ALA A 20 5.90 0.78 -8.77
N LEU A 21 6.85 1.23 -9.60
CA LEU A 21 7.14 2.65 -9.76
C LEU A 21 5.98 3.41 -10.42
N LEU A 22 5.41 2.88 -11.50
CA LEU A 22 4.31 3.52 -12.22
C LEU A 22 3.06 3.63 -11.34
N SER A 23 2.61 2.52 -10.76
CA SER A 23 1.41 2.49 -9.93
C SER A 23 1.57 3.29 -8.63
N SER A 24 2.76 3.30 -8.02
CA SER A 24 2.99 4.16 -6.85
C SER A 24 2.96 5.64 -7.21
N ALA A 25 3.49 6.05 -8.36
CA ALA A 25 3.41 7.44 -8.81
C ALA A 25 1.96 7.89 -9.05
N GLU A 26 1.13 7.05 -9.67
CA GLU A 26 -0.29 7.33 -9.88
C GLU A 26 -1.06 7.47 -8.55
N LEU A 27 -0.81 6.56 -7.59
CA LEU A 27 -1.44 6.61 -6.27
C LEU A 27 -1.01 7.85 -5.47
N VAL A 28 0.28 8.20 -5.50
CA VAL A 28 0.77 9.42 -4.84
C VAL A 28 0.16 10.66 -5.48
N ALA A 29 0.05 10.72 -6.81
CA ALA A 29 -0.61 11.81 -7.51
C ALA A 29 -2.10 11.92 -7.16
N ALA A 30 -2.76 10.81 -6.85
CA ALA A 30 -4.13 10.75 -6.35
C ALA A 30 -4.26 11.05 -4.85
N GLY A 31 -3.16 11.35 -4.15
CA GLY A 31 -3.16 11.75 -2.74
C GLY A 31 -3.11 10.59 -1.75
N PHE A 32 -2.72 9.40 -2.17
CA PHE A 32 -2.49 8.26 -1.28
C PHE A 32 -1.06 8.26 -0.73
N GLU A 33 -0.91 7.79 0.51
CA GLU A 33 0.38 7.35 1.04
C GLU A 33 0.61 5.89 0.63
N VAL A 34 1.78 5.57 0.06
CA VAL A 34 2.02 4.24 -0.54
C VAL A 34 3.16 3.52 0.17
N THR A 35 2.87 2.31 0.66
CA THR A 35 3.87 1.33 1.06
C THR A 35 4.02 0.29 -0.04
N LEU A 36 5.27 0.01 -0.45
CA LEU A 36 5.58 -1.00 -1.45
C LEU A 36 5.97 -2.32 -0.77
N ALA A 37 5.35 -3.42 -1.21
CA ALA A 37 5.80 -4.77 -0.95
C ALA A 37 6.33 -5.39 -2.25
N ARG A 38 7.54 -5.95 -2.18
CA ARG A 38 8.27 -6.52 -3.33
C ARG A 38 7.84 -7.95 -3.67
N SER A 39 7.06 -8.58 -2.79
CA SER A 39 6.52 -9.93 -2.97
C SER A 39 5.20 -10.07 -2.22
N PHE A 40 4.43 -11.11 -2.57
CA PHE A 40 3.22 -11.45 -1.84
C PHE A 40 3.50 -11.80 -0.38
N GLU A 41 4.58 -12.54 -0.10
CA GLU A 41 4.98 -12.90 1.26
C GLU A 41 5.32 -11.65 2.10
N ASP A 42 6.06 -10.70 1.53
CA ASP A 42 6.37 -9.43 2.19
C ASP A 42 5.08 -8.63 2.47
N GLY A 43 4.17 -8.59 1.50
CA GLY A 43 2.87 -7.93 1.65
C GLY A 43 2.00 -8.59 2.71
N GLN A 44 1.99 -9.92 2.77
CA GLN A 44 1.28 -10.70 3.78
C GLN A 44 1.84 -10.44 5.18
N ARG A 45 3.17 -10.51 5.38
CA ARG A 45 3.83 -10.23 6.67
C ARG A 45 3.52 -8.83 7.16
N TRP A 46 3.50 -7.87 6.24
CA TRP A 46 3.12 -6.50 6.53
C TRP A 46 1.64 -6.41 6.95
N ALA A 47 0.73 -7.06 6.22
CA ALA A 47 -0.69 -7.09 6.57
C ALA A 47 -0.95 -7.74 7.94
N GLU A 48 -0.27 -8.86 8.25
CA GLU A 48 -0.34 -9.53 9.55
C GLU A 48 0.17 -8.62 10.68
N THR A 49 1.30 -7.94 10.45
CA THR A 49 1.85 -6.98 11.40
C THR A 49 0.83 -5.87 11.69
N MET A 50 0.14 -5.37 10.66
CA MET A 50 -0.89 -4.34 10.81
C MET A 50 -2.20 -4.82 11.44
N LEU A 51 -2.58 -6.08 11.25
CA LEU A 51 -3.74 -6.67 11.91
C LEU A 51 -3.46 -6.90 13.41
N ASN A 52 -2.21 -7.25 13.76
CA ASN A 52 -1.78 -7.50 15.13
C ASN A 52 -1.49 -6.21 15.90
N LEU A 53 -0.95 -5.20 15.24
CA LEU A 53 -0.82 -3.85 15.80
C LEU A 53 -2.20 -3.20 15.74
N GLN A 54 -2.91 -3.13 16.86
CA GLN A 54 -4.14 -2.34 17.00
C GLN A 54 -3.86 -0.82 16.93
N GLN A 55 -3.16 -0.36 15.88
CA GLN A 55 -2.81 1.03 15.66
C GLN A 55 -3.56 1.60 14.44
N PRO A 56 -3.93 2.89 14.51
CA PRO A 56 -4.85 3.54 13.56
C PRO A 56 -4.24 3.92 12.20
N ALA A 57 -2.94 3.70 11.97
CA ALA A 57 -2.29 3.97 10.69
C ALA A 57 -2.52 2.83 9.68
N LYS A 58 -3.77 2.43 9.49
CA LYS A 58 -4.15 1.31 8.61
C LYS A 58 -4.04 1.76 7.15
N PRO A 59 -3.49 0.96 6.23
CA PRO A 59 -3.83 1.15 4.84
C PRO A 59 -5.33 0.90 4.69
N THR A 60 -5.98 1.85 4.04
CA THR A 60 -7.41 1.83 3.76
C THR A 60 -7.72 0.88 2.59
N LEU A 61 -6.71 0.54 1.78
CA LEU A 61 -6.84 -0.29 0.57
C LEU A 61 -5.57 -1.15 0.35
N VAL A 62 -5.76 -2.42 -0.01
CA VAL A 62 -4.68 -3.32 -0.45
C VAL A 62 -4.89 -3.60 -1.93
N LEU A 63 -3.89 -3.27 -2.75
CA LEU A 63 -3.89 -3.58 -4.18
C LEU A 63 -2.91 -4.73 -4.43
N VAL A 64 -3.45 -5.83 -4.92
CA VAL A 64 -2.67 -7.01 -5.29
C VAL A 64 -2.72 -7.14 -6.81
N ASN A 65 -1.59 -6.91 -7.48
CA ASN A 65 -1.48 -7.21 -8.90
C ASN A 65 -0.83 -8.59 -9.08
N LEU A 66 -1.65 -9.61 -9.29
CA LEU A 66 -1.26 -11.01 -9.45
C LEU A 66 -1.00 -11.39 -10.92
N GLN A 67 -0.28 -10.56 -11.69
CA GLN A 67 0.03 -10.92 -13.08
C GLN A 67 1.49 -10.65 -13.42
N HIS A 68 2.30 -11.71 -13.33
CA HIS A 68 3.04 -12.28 -14.46
C HIS A 68 3.22 -13.78 -14.20
N GLY A 69 2.23 -14.57 -14.61
CA GLY A 69 2.18 -16.04 -14.46
C GLY A 69 0.75 -16.54 -14.29
#